data_AF-A0AAV5JKI1-F1
#
_entry.id   AF-A0AAV5JKI1-F1
#
_cell.length_a   1.000
_cell.length_b   1.000
_cell.length_c   1.000
_cell.angle_alpha   90.00
_cell.angle_beta   90.00
_cell.angle_gamma   90.00
#
_symmetry.space_group_name_H-M   'P 1'
#
loop_
_entity.id
_entity.type
_entity.pdbx_description
1 polymer ?
#
loop_
_entity_poly.entity_id
_entity_poly.type
_entity_poly.pdbx_seq_one_letter_code
_entity_poly.pdbx_strand_id
1 'polypeptide(L)'
;MELSFMHILIVASRRALRQKLKKCICSGKKVTEYVLKLLNEVVCARIGLDYNAPLEKLSSYNENLGKWVVENQPEHWVLSKFPYPQWDLLTSNNLESTIPCIKLENYHTVLSFITKHREKLAKKLWASKAAISSWIKGVGLTVEQKLMENIARSQEMQVLAYSDQSAKVGTVNGDHFVNLASEECTCAAWQMFGIPCPHAAAVIQYLRGNIYNFVAEWYGRSKQELI
;
A
#
# COMPACT_ATOMS: atom_id res chain seq x y z
N MET A 1 11.88 8.22 13.96
CA MET A 1 10.85 8.48 15.00
C MET A 1 9.51 8.89 14.39
N GLU A 2 9.46 9.43 13.16
CA GLU A 2 8.21 9.88 12.51
C GLU A 2 7.36 8.75 11.90
N LEU A 3 7.99 7.67 11.42
CA LEU A 3 7.30 6.51 10.81
C LEU A 3 6.33 5.78 11.77
N SER A 4 6.61 5.77 13.07
CA SER A 4 5.69 5.16 14.04
C SER A 4 4.46 6.03 14.31
N PHE A 5 4.57 7.35 14.20
CA PHE A 5 3.46 8.28 14.41
C PHE A 5 2.47 8.27 13.24
N MET A 6 2.96 8.24 12.00
CA MET A 6 2.09 8.09 10.82
C MET A 6 1.34 6.75 10.83
N HIS A 7 1.99 5.66 11.21
CA HIS A 7 1.33 4.37 11.39
C HIS A 7 0.23 4.38 12.46
N ILE A 8 0.48 5.04 13.60
CA ILE A 8 -0.51 5.19 14.67
C ILE A 8 -1.70 6.01 14.17
N LEU A 9 -1.46 7.09 13.41
CA LEU A 9 -2.52 7.93 12.85
C LEU A 9 -3.37 7.18 11.82
N ILE A 10 -2.77 6.43 10.89
CA ILE A 10 -3.52 5.67 9.87
C ILE A 10 -4.35 4.56 10.53
N VAL A 11 -3.79 3.84 11.52
CA VAL A 11 -4.50 2.78 12.25
C VAL A 11 -5.59 3.35 13.15
N ALA A 12 -5.34 4.47 13.83
CA ALA A 12 -6.32 5.17 14.66
C ALA A 12 -7.48 5.72 13.81
N SER A 13 -7.17 6.34 12.67
CA SER A 13 -8.15 6.83 11.70
C SER A 13 -9.01 5.69 11.13
N ARG A 14 -8.41 4.54 10.75
CA ARG A 14 -9.17 3.36 10.29
C ARG A 14 -10.03 2.74 11.40
N ARG A 15 -9.58 2.75 12.66
CA ARG A 15 -10.35 2.25 13.82
C ARG A 15 -11.50 3.18 14.17
N ALA A 16 -11.26 4.49 14.21
CA ALA A 16 -12.28 5.51 14.44
C ALA A 16 -13.34 5.49 13.35
N LEU A 17 -12.91 5.35 12.08
CA LEU A 17 -13.77 5.16 10.91
C LEU A 17 -14.66 3.92 11.08
N ARG A 18 -14.08 2.74 11.37
CA ARG A 18 -14.84 1.50 11.59
C ARG A 18 -15.83 1.59 12.77
N GLN A 19 -15.45 2.27 13.86
CA GLN A 19 -16.34 2.46 15.01
C GLN A 19 -17.48 3.44 14.73
N LYS A 20 -17.22 4.54 14.00
CA LYS A 20 -18.27 5.48 13.55
C LYS A 20 -19.21 4.82 12.55
N LEU A 21 -18.69 4.04 11.59
CA LEU A 21 -19.53 3.32 10.62
C LEU A 21 -20.47 2.32 11.29
N LYS A 22 -20.00 1.60 12.32
CA LYS A 22 -20.86 0.74 13.13
C LYS A 22 -21.98 1.49 13.86
N LYS A 23 -21.81 2.79 14.14
CA LYS A 23 -22.83 3.64 14.76
C LYS A 23 -23.77 4.28 13.74
N CYS A 24 -23.28 4.58 12.52
CA CYS A 24 -24.07 5.23 11.46
C CYS A 24 -24.88 4.25 10.60
N ILE A 25 -24.53 2.96 10.58
CA ILE A 25 -25.20 1.94 9.75
C ILE A 25 -26.18 1.15 10.62
N CYS A 26 -27.47 1.48 10.57
CA CYS A 26 -28.56 0.76 11.23
C CYS A 26 -29.03 -0.50 10.45
N SER A 27 -28.25 -1.03 9.51
CA SER A 27 -28.71 -2.02 8.53
C SER A 27 -27.92 -3.34 8.56
N GLY A 28 -28.53 -4.39 8.00
CA GLY A 28 -28.10 -5.79 8.12
C GLY A 28 -26.68 -6.09 7.59
N LYS A 29 -26.09 -7.19 8.08
CA LYS A 29 -24.67 -7.59 7.89
C LYS A 29 -24.10 -7.40 6.48
N LYS A 30 -24.86 -7.75 5.43
CA LYS A 30 -24.43 -7.62 4.01
C LYS A 30 -24.24 -6.16 3.57
N VAL A 31 -25.06 -5.25 4.09
CA VAL A 31 -25.01 -3.83 3.77
C VAL A 31 -23.76 -3.20 4.39
N THR A 32 -23.43 -3.58 5.63
CA THR A 32 -22.20 -3.16 6.31
C THR A 32 -20.94 -3.61 5.58
N GLU A 33 -20.91 -4.84 5.05
CA GLU A 33 -19.78 -5.34 4.25
C GLU A 33 -19.60 -4.56 2.94
N TYR A 34 -20.68 -4.24 2.24
CA TYR A 34 -20.63 -3.44 1.01
C TYR A 34 -20.09 -2.03 1.26
N VAL A 35 -20.57 -1.34 2.30
CA VAL A 35 -20.09 0.01 2.66
C VAL A 35 -18.62 -0.02 3.06
N LEU A 36 -18.18 -1.03 3.82
CA LEU A 36 -16.77 -1.22 4.16
C LEU A 36 -15.91 -1.47 2.92
N LYS A 37 -16.42 -2.18 1.91
CA LYS A 37 -15.72 -2.39 0.64
C LYS A 37 -15.52 -1.07 -0.09
N LEU A 38 -16.58 -0.27 -0.26
CA LEU A 38 -16.50 1.05 -0.91
C LEU A 38 -15.50 1.97 -0.19
N LEU A 39 -15.54 2.01 1.13
CA LEU A 39 -14.57 2.78 1.91
C LEU A 39 -13.14 2.27 1.75
N ASN A 40 -12.94 0.96 1.65
CA ASN A 40 -11.62 0.41 1.39
C ASN A 40 -11.14 0.79 -0.01
N GLU A 41 -12.03 0.84 -1.01
CA GLU A 41 -11.73 1.36 -2.35
C GLU A 41 -11.35 2.84 -2.31
N VAL A 42 -12.10 3.68 -1.59
CA VAL A 42 -11.76 5.10 -1.36
C VAL A 42 -10.39 5.24 -0.70
N VAL A 43 -10.16 4.54 0.41
CA VAL A 43 -8.90 4.59 1.17
C VAL A 43 -7.74 4.17 0.28
N CYS A 44 -7.89 3.08 -0.46
CA CYS A 44 -6.83 2.46 -1.27
C CYS A 44 -6.68 3.02 -2.68
N ALA A 45 -7.47 4.02 -3.06
CA ALA A 45 -7.39 4.68 -4.35
C ALA A 45 -6.02 5.36 -4.50
N ARG A 46 -5.24 4.95 -5.51
CA ARG A 46 -3.86 5.43 -5.71
C ARG A 46 -3.78 6.73 -6.49
N ILE A 47 -4.77 7.01 -7.32
CA ILE A 47 -4.90 8.25 -8.09
C ILE A 47 -6.24 8.93 -7.78
N GLY A 48 -6.32 10.23 -8.00
CA GLY A 48 -7.54 11.01 -7.70
C GLY A 48 -8.78 10.51 -8.45
N LEU A 49 -8.62 10.02 -9.68
CA LEU A 49 -9.72 9.43 -10.46
C LEU A 49 -10.30 8.18 -9.78
N ASP A 50 -9.43 7.29 -9.29
CA ASP A 50 -9.81 6.07 -8.56
C ASP A 50 -10.42 6.36 -7.19
N TYR A 51 -10.25 7.58 -6.66
CA TYR A 51 -10.82 8.02 -5.38
C TYR A 51 -12.24 8.56 -5.56
N ASN A 52 -12.47 9.35 -6.61
CA ASN A 52 -13.76 10.02 -6.83
C ASN A 52 -14.88 9.00 -7.09
N ALA A 53 -14.65 7.99 -7.93
CA ALA A 53 -15.69 7.01 -8.29
C ALA A 53 -16.25 6.21 -7.09
N PRO A 54 -15.44 5.63 -6.18
CA PRO A 54 -15.97 4.98 -4.99
C PRO A 54 -16.51 5.97 -3.95
N LEU A 55 -16.01 7.22 -3.90
CA LEU A 55 -16.57 8.26 -3.02
C LEU A 55 -17.97 8.69 -3.46
N GLU A 56 -18.20 8.85 -4.76
CA GLU A 56 -19.53 9.15 -5.32
C GLU A 56 -20.51 8.03 -5.00
N LYS A 57 -20.11 6.75 -5.19
CA LYS A 57 -20.92 5.59 -4.82
C LYS A 57 -21.23 5.53 -3.32
N LEU A 58 -20.27 5.92 -2.48
CA LEU A 58 -20.46 6.00 -1.03
C LEU A 58 -21.45 7.12 -0.68
N SER A 59 -21.35 8.27 -1.35
CA SER A 59 -22.20 9.44 -1.15
C SER A 59 -23.63 9.19 -1.61
N SER A 60 -23.82 8.47 -2.73
CA SER A 60 -25.15 8.06 -3.19
C SER A 60 -25.82 7.06 -2.27
N TYR A 61 -25.03 6.23 -1.56
CA TYR A 61 -25.54 5.31 -0.56
C TYR A 61 -25.90 6.05 0.75
N ASN A 62 -25.03 6.94 1.21
CA ASN A 62 -25.25 7.77 2.39
C ASN A 62 -24.43 9.06 2.28
N GLU A 63 -25.14 10.16 2.04
CA GLU A 63 -24.54 11.48 1.84
C GLU A 63 -23.69 11.92 3.04
N ASN A 64 -24.12 11.61 4.27
CA ASN A 64 -23.37 11.94 5.48
C ASN A 64 -22.03 11.20 5.56
N LEU A 65 -21.94 9.97 5.03
CA LEU A 65 -20.68 9.23 4.97
C LEU A 65 -19.74 9.83 3.94
N GLY A 66 -20.26 10.20 2.76
CA GLY A 66 -19.48 10.90 1.73
C GLY A 66 -18.91 12.22 2.25
N LYS A 67 -19.76 13.05 2.86
CA LYS A 67 -19.38 14.33 3.47
C LYS A 67 -18.32 14.17 4.55
N TRP A 68 -18.51 13.19 5.45
CA TRP A 68 -17.53 12.89 6.49
C TRP A 68 -16.16 12.52 5.93
N VAL A 69 -16.10 11.76 4.83
CA VAL A 69 -14.82 11.39 4.19
C VAL A 69 -14.06 12.64 3.72
N VAL A 70 -14.76 13.59 3.13
CA VAL A 70 -14.17 14.84 2.62
C VAL A 70 -13.75 15.76 3.77
N GLU A 71 -14.56 15.87 4.82
CA GLU A 71 -14.29 16.79 5.94
C GLU A 71 -13.20 16.29 6.89
N ASN A 72 -12.93 14.98 6.91
CA ASN A 72 -12.04 14.39 7.90
C ASN A 72 -10.60 14.23 7.41
N GLN A 73 -10.06 15.26 6.75
CA GLN A 73 -8.66 15.37 6.33
C GLN A 73 -8.16 14.12 5.59
N PRO A 74 -8.71 13.84 4.38
CA PRO A 74 -8.34 12.65 3.60
C PRO A 74 -6.84 12.58 3.30
N GLU A 75 -6.12 13.70 3.34
CA GLU A 75 -4.66 13.80 3.19
C GLU A 75 -3.88 12.95 4.20
N HIS A 76 -4.51 12.57 5.32
CA HIS A 76 -3.88 11.78 6.37
C HIS A 76 -4.08 10.26 6.26
N TRP A 77 -5.01 9.79 5.42
CA TRP A 77 -5.41 8.37 5.43
C TRP A 77 -5.87 7.82 4.08
N VAL A 78 -6.07 8.65 3.06
CA VAL A 78 -6.35 8.24 1.68
C VAL A 78 -5.05 8.22 0.88
N LEU A 79 -4.79 7.12 0.15
CA LEU A 79 -3.53 6.94 -0.58
C LEU A 79 -3.28 8.04 -1.62
N SER A 80 -4.29 8.35 -2.45
CA SER A 80 -4.19 9.36 -3.52
C SER A 80 -4.06 10.81 -3.04
N LYS A 81 -4.38 11.10 -1.78
CA LYS A 81 -4.30 12.44 -1.20
C LYS A 81 -3.09 12.63 -0.29
N PHE A 82 -2.36 11.54 -0.01
CA PHE A 82 -1.21 11.58 0.87
C PHE A 82 -0.02 12.24 0.15
N PRO A 83 0.61 13.27 0.72
CA PRO A 83 1.62 14.08 0.03
C PRO A 83 2.99 13.40 -0.12
N TYR A 84 3.21 12.23 0.51
CA TYR A 84 4.48 11.51 0.48
C TYR A 84 4.31 10.10 -0.11
N PRO A 85 5.34 9.51 -0.75
CA PRO A 85 5.33 8.09 -1.09
C PRO A 85 5.01 7.29 0.18
N GLN A 86 3.92 6.53 0.21
CA GLN A 86 3.56 5.77 1.39
C GLN A 86 4.36 4.47 1.42
N TRP A 87 5.41 4.47 2.24
CA TRP A 87 6.36 3.39 2.49
C TRP A 87 5.77 2.10 3.08
N ASP A 88 4.45 1.99 3.27
CA ASP A 88 3.89 1.11 4.31
C ASP A 88 2.70 0.22 3.94
N LEU A 89 2.55 -0.16 2.66
CA LEU A 89 1.57 -1.20 2.30
C LEU A 89 2.16 -2.59 2.04
N LEU A 90 3.46 -2.73 1.78
CA LEU A 90 4.11 -4.05 1.89
C LEU A 90 4.22 -4.50 3.35
N THR A 91 4.26 -3.54 4.28
CA THR A 91 4.11 -3.78 5.70
C THR A 91 2.65 -3.98 6.12
N SER A 92 1.64 -3.93 5.24
CA SER A 92 0.26 -4.23 5.66
C SER A 92 0.09 -5.68 6.13
N ASN A 93 0.80 -6.63 5.52
CA ASN A 93 0.91 -8.02 6.00
C ASN A 93 1.62 -8.09 7.37
N ASN A 94 2.55 -7.16 7.63
CA ASN A 94 3.15 -6.94 8.94
C ASN A 94 2.23 -6.18 9.92
N LEU A 95 1.25 -5.42 9.43
CA LEU A 95 0.25 -4.73 10.23
C LEU A 95 -0.85 -5.69 10.66
N GLU A 96 -1.27 -6.63 9.81
CA GLU A 96 -2.25 -7.65 10.18
C GLU A 96 -1.78 -8.55 11.33
N SER A 97 -0.47 -8.77 11.51
CA SER A 97 0.08 -9.44 12.70
C SER A 97 0.28 -8.49 13.90
N THR A 98 0.17 -7.16 13.71
CA THR A 98 0.25 -6.17 14.79
C THR A 98 -1.11 -5.71 15.30
N ILE A 99 -2.14 -5.64 14.44
CA ILE A 99 -3.50 -5.21 14.77
C ILE A 99 -4.18 -6.13 15.81
N PRO A 100 -4.05 -7.47 15.76
CA PRO A 100 -4.54 -8.36 16.81
C PRO A 100 -3.79 -8.19 18.13
N CYS A 101 -2.49 -7.93 18.08
CA CYS A 101 -1.65 -7.77 19.26
C CYS A 101 -1.97 -6.47 20.03
N ILE A 102 -2.26 -5.38 19.31
CA ILE A 102 -2.75 -4.11 19.89
C ILE A 102 -4.17 -4.26 20.48
N LYS A 103 -4.99 -5.18 19.94
CA LYS A 103 -6.32 -5.48 20.48
C LYS A 103 -6.27 -6.32 21.77
N LEU A 104 -5.21 -7.09 21.98
CA LEU A 104 -5.06 -8.01 23.11
C LEU A 104 -4.38 -7.37 24.32
N GLU A 105 -3.63 -6.29 24.13
CA GLU A 105 -2.85 -5.67 25.20
C GLU A 105 -3.59 -4.47 25.78
N ASN A 106 -4.16 -4.66 26.98
CA ASN A 106 -4.59 -3.56 27.86
C ASN A 106 -3.33 -2.81 28.31
N TYR A 107 -2.91 -1.81 27.54
CA TYR A 107 -1.82 -0.92 27.96
C TYR A 107 -2.35 0.00 29.06
N HIS A 108 -1.99 -0.31 30.31
CA HIS A 108 -2.43 0.47 31.47
C HIS A 108 -1.75 1.86 31.55
N THR A 109 -0.65 2.06 30.83
CA THR A 109 0.07 3.35 30.73
C THR A 109 0.73 3.53 29.35
N VAL A 110 0.96 4.78 28.93
CA VAL A 110 1.73 5.14 27.72
C VAL A 110 3.13 4.52 27.74
N LEU A 111 3.75 4.46 28.92
CA LEU A 111 5.07 3.84 29.10
C LEU A 111 5.02 2.33 28.78
N SER A 112 4.00 1.60 29.24
CA SER A 112 3.82 0.18 28.93
C SER A 112 3.63 -0.06 27.43
N PHE A 113 2.90 0.83 26.75
CA PHE A 113 2.75 0.80 25.30
C PHE A 113 4.08 0.97 24.56
N ILE A 114 4.85 2.01 24.92
CA ILE A 114 6.15 2.28 24.29
C ILE A 114 7.12 1.11 24.49
N THR A 115 7.26 0.60 25.72
CA THR A 115 8.21 -0.49 26.00
C THR A 115 7.89 -1.76 25.23
N LYS A 116 6.61 -2.19 25.23
CA LYS A 116 6.19 -3.38 24.48
C LYS A 116 6.33 -3.20 22.97
N HIS A 117 6.06 -2.00 22.46
CA HIS A 117 6.27 -1.71 21.06
C HIS A 117 7.76 -1.76 20.69
N ARG A 118 8.65 -1.23 21.53
CA ARG A 118 10.12 -1.32 21.34
C ARG A 118 10.58 -2.77 21.34
N GLU A 119 10.11 -3.60 22.26
CA GLU A 119 10.44 -5.04 22.27
C GLU A 119 9.97 -5.74 20.99
N LYS A 120 8.75 -5.44 20.52
CA LYS A 120 8.21 -6.03 19.29
C LYS A 120 8.99 -5.59 18.05
N LEU A 121 9.35 -4.31 17.98
CA LEU A 121 10.21 -3.79 16.92
C LEU A 121 11.57 -4.47 16.95
N ALA A 122 12.21 -4.58 18.12
CA ALA A 122 13.49 -5.27 18.27
C ALA A 122 13.42 -6.74 17.82
N LYS A 123 12.37 -7.47 18.20
CA LYS A 123 12.14 -8.86 17.74
C LYS A 123 11.98 -8.94 16.21
N LYS A 124 11.24 -8.01 15.60
CA LYS A 124 11.07 -7.94 14.14
C LYS A 124 12.37 -7.61 13.42
N LEU A 125 13.15 -6.65 13.93
CA LEU A 125 14.45 -6.27 13.37
C LEU A 125 15.43 -7.43 13.46
N TRP A 126 15.48 -8.13 14.60
CA TRP A 126 16.32 -9.31 14.76
C TRP A 126 15.95 -10.43 13.79
N ALA A 127 14.66 -10.74 13.65
CA ALA A 127 14.17 -11.73 12.69
C ALA A 127 14.47 -11.31 11.24
N SER A 128 14.33 -10.02 10.92
CA SER A 128 14.70 -9.47 9.61
C SER A 128 16.18 -9.67 9.33
N LYS A 129 17.05 -9.29 10.27
CA LYS A 129 18.51 -9.47 10.15
C LYS A 129 18.91 -10.93 9.95
N ALA A 130 18.30 -11.85 10.68
CA ALA A 130 18.52 -13.29 10.51
C ALA A 130 18.05 -13.79 9.12
N ALA A 131 17.01 -13.19 8.56
CA ALA A 131 16.49 -13.55 7.25
C ALA A 131 17.31 -12.98 6.08
N ILE A 132 18.02 -11.86 6.24
CA ILE A 132 18.78 -11.22 5.13
C ILE A 132 19.81 -12.18 4.51
N SER A 133 20.46 -13.02 5.34
CA SER A 133 21.46 -13.99 4.89
C SER A 133 20.89 -15.05 3.93
N SER A 134 19.58 -15.32 3.98
CA SER A 134 18.91 -16.29 3.11
C SER A 134 18.37 -15.68 1.81
N TRP A 135 18.50 -14.36 1.62
CA TRP A 135 18.03 -13.72 0.39
C TRP A 135 18.92 -14.20 -0.76
N ILE A 136 18.35 -14.51 -1.92
CA ILE A 136 19.15 -14.99 -3.07
C ILE A 136 19.32 -13.86 -4.09
N LYS A 137 18.25 -13.13 -4.36
CA LYS A 137 18.17 -12.12 -5.43
C LYS A 137 18.35 -10.69 -4.93
N GLY A 138 19.01 -10.53 -3.78
CA GLY A 138 19.28 -9.23 -3.17
C GLY A 138 18.07 -8.53 -2.53
N VAL A 139 16.87 -9.12 -2.60
CA VAL A 139 15.63 -8.62 -1.98
C VAL A 139 14.98 -9.69 -1.10
N GLY A 140 14.16 -9.26 -0.15
CA GLY A 140 13.46 -10.17 0.77
C GLY A 140 12.27 -10.90 0.15
N LEU A 141 11.87 -12.00 0.79
CA LEU A 141 10.81 -12.90 0.31
C LEU A 141 9.49 -12.18 -0.03
N THR A 142 9.09 -11.17 0.73
CA THR A 142 7.85 -10.41 0.48
C THR A 142 7.94 -9.59 -0.81
N VAL A 143 9.08 -8.94 -1.04
CA VAL A 143 9.35 -8.17 -2.27
C VAL A 143 9.43 -9.12 -3.46
N GLU A 144 10.14 -10.24 -3.30
CA GLU A 144 10.25 -11.30 -4.30
C GLU A 144 8.89 -11.84 -4.71
N GLN A 145 8.06 -12.23 -3.75
CA GLN A 145 6.69 -12.69 -4.03
C GLN A 145 5.89 -11.63 -4.78
N LYS A 146 6.00 -10.36 -4.38
CA LYS A 146 5.29 -9.27 -5.04
C LYS A 146 5.72 -9.04 -6.48
N LEU A 147 7.02 -9.15 -6.75
CA LEU A 147 7.56 -9.10 -8.10
C LEU A 147 7.02 -10.25 -8.95
N MET A 148 7.04 -11.48 -8.44
CA MET A 148 6.53 -12.64 -9.17
C MET A 148 5.03 -12.50 -9.47
N GLU A 149 4.23 -11.99 -8.52
CA GLU A 149 2.81 -11.68 -8.75
C GLU A 149 2.62 -10.62 -9.84
N ASN A 150 3.40 -9.54 -9.82
CA ASN A 150 3.28 -8.46 -10.80
C ASN A 150 3.72 -8.92 -12.20
N ILE A 151 4.76 -9.76 -12.28
CA ILE A 151 5.21 -10.43 -13.50
C ILE A 151 4.12 -11.36 -14.06
N ALA A 152 3.51 -12.19 -13.22
CA ALA A 152 2.46 -13.09 -13.68
C ALA A 152 1.28 -12.30 -14.27
N ARG A 153 0.92 -11.18 -13.64
CA ARG A 153 -0.14 -10.28 -14.11
C ARG A 153 0.22 -9.50 -15.37
N SER A 154 1.49 -9.42 -15.75
CA SER A 154 1.93 -8.64 -16.91
C SER A 154 1.92 -9.41 -18.22
N GLN A 155 1.81 -10.75 -18.18
CA GLN A 155 2.04 -11.61 -19.34
C GLN A 155 1.11 -11.36 -20.54
N GLU A 156 -0.13 -10.93 -20.28
CA GLU A 156 -1.13 -10.70 -21.32
C GLU A 156 -1.25 -9.22 -21.73
N MET A 157 -0.41 -8.34 -21.15
CA MET A 157 -0.48 -6.90 -21.42
C MET A 157 0.20 -6.55 -22.74
N GLN A 158 -0.42 -5.67 -23.52
CA GLN A 158 0.11 -5.23 -24.82
C GLN A 158 1.01 -4.00 -24.63
N VAL A 159 2.27 -4.10 -25.03
CA VAL A 159 3.25 -3.00 -24.88
C VAL A 159 3.48 -2.31 -26.22
N LEU A 160 3.28 -1.00 -26.26
CA LEU A 160 3.67 -0.11 -27.36
C LEU A 160 4.79 0.82 -26.87
N ALA A 161 6.03 0.49 -27.23
CA ALA A 161 7.19 1.30 -26.87
C ALA A 161 7.26 2.57 -27.72
N TYR A 162 7.54 3.71 -27.07
CA TYR A 162 7.85 4.99 -27.74
C TYR A 162 9.35 5.27 -27.72
N SER A 163 10.06 4.77 -26.71
CA SER A 163 11.52 4.82 -26.60
C SER A 163 12.05 3.62 -25.80
N ASP A 164 13.34 3.60 -25.54
CA ASP A 164 14.02 2.67 -24.62
C ASP A 164 13.64 2.88 -23.14
N GLN A 165 12.99 4.00 -22.82
CA GLN A 165 12.59 4.35 -21.45
C GLN A 165 11.08 4.55 -21.30
N SER A 166 10.31 4.66 -22.38
CA SER A 166 8.88 5.01 -22.28
C SER A 166 8.01 4.14 -23.17
N ALA A 167 6.87 3.71 -22.61
CA ALA A 167 5.92 2.87 -23.32
C ALA A 167 4.49 3.07 -22.81
N LYS A 168 3.54 2.78 -23.69
CA LYS A 168 2.13 2.60 -23.34
C LYS A 168 1.83 1.11 -23.18
N VAL A 169 1.09 0.76 -22.13
CA VAL A 169 0.67 -0.60 -21.81
C VAL A 169 -0.85 -0.66 -21.86
N GLY A 170 -1.39 -1.44 -22.80
CA GLY A 170 -2.82 -1.70 -22.91
C GLY A 170 -3.25 -2.80 -21.94
N THR A 171 -4.32 -2.52 -21.18
CA THR A 171 -4.94 -3.47 -20.25
C THR A 171 -6.46 -3.51 -20.42
N VAL A 172 -7.11 -4.51 -19.80
CA VAL A 172 -8.59 -4.59 -19.74
C VAL A 172 -9.24 -3.37 -19.09
N ASN A 173 -8.51 -2.65 -18.22
CA ASN A 173 -9.01 -1.48 -17.49
C ASN A 173 -8.59 -0.15 -18.14
N GLY A 174 -8.03 -0.19 -19.35
CA GLY A 174 -7.53 0.97 -20.06
C GLY A 174 -6.00 0.99 -20.19
N ASP A 175 -5.52 2.05 -20.83
CA ASP A 175 -4.10 2.22 -21.13
C ASP A 175 -3.36 2.90 -19.96
N HIS A 176 -2.13 2.47 -19.73
CA HIS A 176 -1.23 3.07 -18.76
C HIS A 176 0.09 3.46 -19.43
N PHE A 177 0.63 4.62 -19.06
CA PHE A 177 1.96 5.05 -19.50
C PHE A 177 2.99 4.73 -18.43
N VAL A 178 4.13 4.20 -18.88
CA VAL A 178 5.26 3.82 -18.04
C VAL A 178 6.50 4.58 -18.52
N ASN A 179 7.25 5.13 -17.58
CA ASN A 179 8.56 5.73 -17.79
C ASN A 179 9.57 5.03 -16.86
N LEU A 180 10.51 4.29 -17.44
CA LEU A 180 11.54 3.56 -16.71
C LEU A 180 12.63 4.47 -16.16
N ALA A 181 12.92 5.61 -16.80
CA ALA A 181 13.95 6.55 -16.35
C ALA A 181 13.54 7.31 -15.09
N SER A 182 12.24 7.67 -14.97
CA SER A 182 11.68 8.26 -13.75
C SER A 182 11.09 7.23 -12.79
N GLU A 183 11.08 5.94 -13.14
CA GLU A 183 10.44 4.86 -12.38
C GLU A 183 8.93 5.12 -12.11
N GLU A 184 8.25 5.68 -13.11
CA GLU A 184 6.86 6.10 -13.00
C GLU A 184 5.92 5.25 -13.84
N CYS A 185 4.71 5.05 -13.30
CA CYS A 185 3.58 4.53 -14.04
C CYS A 185 2.33 5.34 -13.70
N THR A 186 1.47 5.59 -14.68
CA THR A 186 0.21 6.32 -14.46
C THR A 186 -0.75 5.63 -13.47
N CYS A 187 -0.54 4.34 -13.17
CA CYS A 187 -1.29 3.65 -12.12
C CYS A 187 -0.83 3.99 -10.69
N ALA A 188 0.23 4.79 -10.55
CA ALA A 188 0.89 5.26 -9.33
C ALA A 188 1.44 4.17 -8.38
N ALA A 189 1.23 2.88 -8.67
CA ALA A 189 1.64 1.80 -7.78
C ALA A 189 3.16 1.69 -7.64
N TRP A 190 3.92 1.97 -8.70
CA TRP A 190 5.38 1.88 -8.64
C TRP A 190 5.96 3.00 -7.77
N GLN A 191 5.55 4.24 -8.02
CA GLN A 191 5.95 5.41 -7.23
C GLN A 191 5.57 5.26 -5.75
N MET A 192 4.43 4.63 -5.49
CA MET A 192 3.93 4.44 -4.14
C MET A 192 4.69 3.36 -3.38
N PHE A 193 4.98 2.22 -4.02
CA PHE A 193 5.53 1.05 -3.33
C PHE A 193 7.03 0.87 -3.54
N GLY A 194 7.66 1.59 -4.46
CA GLY A 194 9.05 1.35 -4.86
C GLY A 194 9.26 -0.04 -5.48
N ILE A 195 8.20 -0.72 -5.91
CA ILE A 195 8.26 -2.01 -6.59
C ILE A 195 7.57 -1.86 -7.95
N PRO A 196 8.19 -2.29 -9.05
CA PRO A 196 7.57 -2.26 -10.37
C PRO A 196 6.17 -2.88 -10.35
N CYS A 197 5.17 -2.09 -10.73
CA CYS A 197 3.79 -2.55 -10.90
C CYS A 197 3.66 -3.52 -12.09
N PRO A 198 2.52 -4.21 -12.30
CA PRO A 198 2.35 -5.10 -13.45
C PRO A 198 2.62 -4.43 -14.81
N HIS A 199 2.23 -3.17 -14.99
CA HIS A 199 2.50 -2.43 -16.23
C HIS A 199 4.00 -2.19 -16.43
N ALA A 200 4.70 -1.78 -15.36
CA ALA A 200 6.15 -1.60 -15.40
C ALA A 200 6.86 -2.93 -15.67
N ALA A 201 6.43 -4.02 -15.04
CA ALA A 201 6.94 -5.35 -15.30
C ALA A 201 6.76 -5.77 -16.77
N ALA A 202 5.62 -5.46 -17.39
CA ALA A 202 5.39 -5.70 -18.82
C ALA A 202 6.44 -4.98 -19.70
N VAL A 203 6.67 -3.69 -19.45
CA VAL A 203 7.65 -2.89 -20.22
C VAL A 203 9.07 -3.36 -19.99
N ILE A 204 9.45 -3.66 -18.74
CA ILE A 204 10.78 -4.17 -18.40
C ILE A 204 11.03 -5.51 -19.11
N GLN A 205 10.06 -6.42 -19.11
CA GLN A 205 10.19 -7.70 -19.82
C GLN A 205 10.26 -7.52 -21.33
N TYR A 206 9.43 -6.64 -21.90
CA TYR A 206 9.44 -6.30 -23.32
C TYR A 206 10.82 -5.80 -23.77
N LEU A 207 11.46 -4.95 -22.96
CA LEU A 207 12.81 -4.44 -23.20
C LEU A 207 13.93 -5.37 -22.71
N ARG A 208 13.59 -6.58 -22.24
CA ARG A 208 14.53 -7.59 -21.70
C ARG A 208 15.39 -7.07 -20.53
N GLY A 209 14.87 -6.11 -19.78
CA GLY A 209 15.50 -5.57 -18.58
C GLY A 209 15.42 -6.51 -17.38
N ASN A 210 16.33 -6.31 -16.43
CA ASN A 210 16.26 -6.99 -15.14
C ASN A 210 15.34 -6.22 -14.18
N ILE A 211 14.20 -6.82 -13.81
CA ILE A 211 13.20 -6.18 -12.93
C ILE A 211 13.76 -5.79 -11.54
N TYR A 212 14.80 -6.49 -11.06
CA TYR A 212 15.42 -6.18 -9.77
C TYR A 212 16.14 -4.83 -9.77
N ASN A 213 16.57 -4.33 -10.94
CA ASN A 213 17.22 -3.03 -11.06
C ASN A 213 16.26 -1.85 -10.85
N PHE A 214 14.95 -2.13 -10.91
CA PHE A 214 13.86 -1.16 -10.82
C PHE A 214 13.13 -1.25 -9.48
N VAL A 215 13.66 -2.05 -8.55
CA VAL A 215 13.20 -2.08 -7.17
C VAL A 215 13.94 -1.01 -6.40
N ALA A 216 13.19 -0.23 -5.63
CA ALA A 216 13.74 0.86 -4.86
C ALA A 216 14.83 0.40 -3.89
N GLU A 217 15.89 1.20 -3.79
CA GLU A 217 17.16 0.83 -3.15
C GLU A 217 16.99 0.36 -1.69
N TRP A 218 16.00 0.90 -0.98
CA TRP A 218 15.72 0.56 0.42
C TRP A 218 15.24 -0.88 0.64
N TYR A 219 14.74 -1.58 -0.39
CA TYR A 219 14.45 -3.02 -0.31
C TYR A 219 15.68 -3.88 -0.57
N GLY A 220 16.76 -3.29 -1.08
CA GLY A 220 18.00 -3.97 -1.35
C GLY A 220 18.70 -4.42 -0.07
N ARG A 221 19.34 -5.58 -0.14
CA ARG A 221 20.15 -6.16 0.94
C ARG A 221 21.07 -5.14 1.59
N SER A 222 21.81 -4.38 0.79
CA SER A 222 22.82 -3.41 1.27
C SER A 222 22.23 -2.37 2.23
N LYS A 223 20.99 -1.92 2.00
CA LYS A 223 20.30 -0.99 2.92
C LYS A 223 19.72 -1.71 4.13
N GLN A 224 19.19 -2.91 3.94
CA GLN A 224 18.58 -3.68 5.01
C GLN A 224 19.60 -4.18 6.05
N GLU A 225 20.86 -4.40 5.64
CA GLU A 225 21.97 -4.77 6.54
C GLU A 225 22.41 -3.62 7.47
N LEU A 226 22.08 -2.37 7.14
CA LEU A 226 22.40 -1.18 7.94
C LEU A 226 21.38 -0.91 9.06
N ILE A 227 20.26 -1.64 9.09
CA ILE A 227 19.17 -1.49 10.06
C ILE A 227 19.39 -2.44 11.26
#